data_AF-A0A8I6RZB0-F1
#
_entry.id   AF-A0A8I6RZB0-F1
#
_cell.length_a   1.000
_cell.length_b   1.000
_cell.length_c   1.000
_cell.angle_alpha   90.00
_cell.angle_beta   90.00
_cell.angle_gamma   90.00
#
_symmetry.space_group_name_H-M   'P 1'
#
loop_
_entity.id
_entity.type
_entity.pdbx_description
1 polymer ?
#
loop_
_entity_poly.entity_id
_entity_poly.type
_entity_poly.pdbx_seq_one_letter_code
_entity_poly.pdbx_strand_id
1 'polypeptide(L)'
;MSVLPKAQLMAEIISGDELNLRHLIGRRQDQISFYHKCLFNLSPYNQYLMKQWLVYHLNVLKFDLAQMTPSANETDKNLIKQLDEDYWDSEPSINGPDSAFRKYEYILTFFYHQLESYVNTPADLETPYWKKIRKFVTTNLFV
;
A
#
# COMPACT_ATOMS: atom_id res chain seq x y z
N MET A 1 -30.47 31.75 4.38
CA MET A 1 -29.57 30.78 5.04
C MET A 1 -29.80 29.43 4.40
N SER A 2 -28.96 29.04 3.44
CA SER A 2 -29.10 27.75 2.74
C SER A 2 -28.49 26.65 3.62
N VAL A 3 -29.34 25.73 4.07
CA VAL A 3 -28.91 24.49 4.73
C VAL A 3 -28.27 23.62 3.64
N LEU A 4 -26.95 23.42 3.72
CA LEU A 4 -26.27 22.48 2.82
C LEU A 4 -26.78 21.05 3.10
N PRO A 5 -27.01 20.22 2.07
CA PRO A 5 -27.48 18.85 2.27
C PRO A 5 -26.46 18.05 3.08
N LYS A 6 -26.93 17.17 3.96
CA LYS A 6 -26.15 16.30 4.85
C LYS A 6 -25.02 15.50 4.15
N ALA A 7 -25.15 15.28 2.84
CA ALA A 7 -24.13 14.64 2.00
C ALA A 7 -22.90 15.53 1.73
N GLN A 8 -23.07 16.85 1.74
CA GLN A 8 -21.99 17.82 1.49
C GLN A 8 -21.13 18.06 2.74
N LEU A 9 -21.72 17.87 3.93
CA LEU A 9 -20.99 17.86 5.21
C LEU A 9 -20.18 16.57 5.43
N MET A 10 -20.58 15.46 4.79
CA MET A 10 -19.85 14.17 4.85
C MET A 10 -18.62 14.14 3.94
N ALA A 11 -18.50 15.10 3.02
CA ALA A 11 -17.31 15.29 2.17
C ALA A 11 -16.29 16.26 2.79
N GLU A 12 -16.64 16.93 3.88
CA GLU A 12 -15.74 17.80 4.63
C GLU A 12 -15.09 16.99 5.77
N ILE A 13 -13.76 16.90 5.71
CA ILE A 13 -12.84 16.27 6.67
C ILE A 13 -12.63 14.76 6.45
N ILE A 14 -12.09 14.42 5.28
CA ILE A 14 -10.97 13.46 5.26
C ILE A 14 -9.99 13.95 6.32
N SER A 15 -9.77 13.18 7.38
CA SER A 15 -8.85 13.58 8.46
C SER A 15 -7.47 13.93 7.88
N GLY A 16 -6.75 14.86 8.51
CA GLY A 16 -5.38 15.19 8.09
C GLY A 16 -4.49 13.95 7.98
N ASP A 17 -4.76 12.92 8.78
CA ASP A 17 -4.02 11.65 8.78
C ASP A 17 -4.36 10.72 7.62
N GLU A 18 -5.60 10.75 7.11
CA GLU A 18 -6.00 9.99 5.92
C GLU A 18 -5.46 10.65 4.65
N LEU A 19 -5.60 11.98 4.53
CA LEU A 19 -4.94 12.75 3.48
C LEU A 19 -3.43 12.49 3.49
N ASN A 20 -2.83 12.39 4.67
CA ASN A 20 -1.42 12.07 4.83
C ASN A 20 -1.09 10.65 4.34
N LEU A 21 -1.83 9.61 4.75
CA LEU A 21 -1.54 8.25 4.28
C LEU A 21 -1.78 8.08 2.76
N ARG A 22 -2.84 8.69 2.22
CA ARG A 22 -3.08 8.77 0.77
C ARG A 22 -1.91 9.46 0.05
N HIS A 23 -1.44 10.58 0.59
CA HIS A 23 -0.29 11.29 0.05
C HIS A 23 1.00 10.46 0.12
N LEU A 24 1.23 9.71 1.20
CA LEU A 24 2.37 8.80 1.33
C LEU A 24 2.33 7.67 0.29
N ILE A 25 1.16 7.07 0.06
CA ILE A 25 0.97 6.08 -1.00
C ILE A 25 1.22 6.70 -2.37
N GLY A 26 0.65 7.87 -2.66
CA GLY A 26 0.87 8.58 -3.92
C GLY A 26 2.35 8.89 -4.18
N ARG A 27 3.06 9.41 -3.18
CA ARG A 27 4.52 9.64 -3.26
C ARG A 27 5.29 8.35 -3.52
N ARG A 28 4.86 7.23 -2.93
CA ARG A 28 5.47 5.92 -3.16
C ARG A 28 5.21 5.43 -4.60
N GLN A 29 4.00 5.63 -5.11
CA GLN A 29 3.64 5.30 -6.50
C GLN A 29 4.50 6.10 -7.48
N ASP A 30 4.66 7.41 -7.26
CA ASP A 30 5.52 8.27 -8.09
C ASP A 30 6.97 7.78 -8.10
N GLN A 31 7.50 7.45 -6.91
CA GLN A 31 8.86 6.92 -6.78
C GLN A 31 9.03 5.61 -7.55
N ILE A 32 8.12 4.65 -7.34
CA ILE A 32 8.14 3.35 -8.02
C ILE A 32 8.04 3.53 -9.53
N SER A 33 7.10 4.36 -10.01
CA SER A 33 6.90 4.62 -11.43
C SER A 33 8.14 5.24 -12.08
N PHE A 34 8.81 6.17 -11.39
CA PHE A 34 10.07 6.76 -11.87
C PHE A 34 11.15 5.69 -12.05
N TYR A 35 11.36 4.85 -11.04
CA TYR A 35 12.35 3.78 -11.09
C TYR A 35 12.02 2.70 -12.11
N HIS A 36 10.74 2.35 -12.25
CA HIS A 36 10.26 1.41 -13.24
C HIS A 36 10.53 1.91 -14.67
N LYS A 37 10.26 3.19 -14.96
CA LYS A 37 10.58 3.83 -16.25
C LYS A 37 12.08 3.82 -16.54
N CYS A 38 12.91 3.91 -15.51
CA CYS A 38 14.36 3.89 -15.64
C CYS A 38 14.96 2.48 -15.68
N LEU A 39 14.17 1.43 -15.42
CA LEU A 39 14.66 0.06 -15.20
C LEU A 39 15.60 -0.43 -16.30
N PHE A 40 15.18 -0.28 -17.56
CA PHE A 40 15.94 -0.79 -18.71
C PHE A 40 17.18 0.04 -19.05
N ASN A 41 17.34 1.23 -18.43
CA ASN A 41 18.56 2.04 -18.55
C ASN A 41 19.62 1.64 -17.52
N LEU A 42 19.29 0.76 -16.56
CA LEU A 42 20.20 0.32 -15.52
C LEU A 42 20.99 -0.92 -15.95
N SER A 43 22.17 -1.10 -15.35
CA SER A 43 22.96 -2.33 -15.53
C SER A 43 22.17 -3.57 -15.05
N PRO A 44 22.43 -4.77 -15.61
CA PRO A 44 21.75 -6.00 -15.16
C PRO A 44 21.88 -6.25 -13.64
N TYR A 45 23.03 -5.89 -13.07
CA TYR A 45 23.26 -5.97 -11.63
C TYR A 45 22.34 -5.04 -10.83
N ASN A 46 22.18 -3.78 -11.26
CA ASN A 46 21.28 -2.84 -10.62
C ASN A 46 19.82 -3.25 -10.77
N GLN A 47 19.41 -3.76 -11.94
CA GLN A 47 18.07 -4.32 -12.14
C GLN A 47 17.79 -5.50 -11.18
N TYR A 48 18.78 -6.38 -10.99
CA TYR A 48 18.70 -7.47 -10.03
C TYR A 48 18.57 -6.96 -8.59
N LEU A 49 19.40 -6.00 -8.17
CA LEU A 49 19.32 -5.42 -6.83
C LEU A 49 17.95 -4.78 -6.56
N MET A 50 17.42 -4.02 -7.50
CA MET A 50 16.08 -3.43 -7.37
C MET A 50 15.00 -4.49 -7.23
N LYS A 51 15.05 -5.56 -8.04
CA LYS A 51 14.16 -6.71 -7.88
C LYS A 51 14.24 -7.27 -6.45
N GLN A 52 15.45 -7.52 -5.93
CA GLN A 52 15.63 -8.09 -4.59
C GLN A 52 15.06 -7.17 -3.51
N TRP A 53 15.29 -5.86 -3.60
CA TRP A 53 14.74 -4.89 -2.66
C TRP A 53 13.21 -4.86 -2.68
N LEU A 54 12.59 -4.80 -3.86
CA LEU A 54 11.13 -4.82 -4.00
C LEU A 54 10.53 -6.09 -3.39
N VAL A 55 11.09 -7.26 -3.73
CA VAL A 55 10.66 -8.56 -3.18
C VAL A 55 10.82 -8.61 -1.66
N TYR A 56 11.95 -8.12 -1.15
CA TYR A 56 12.21 -8.04 0.28
C TYR A 56 11.14 -7.23 1.00
N HIS A 57 10.82 -6.03 0.53
CA HIS A 57 9.80 -5.19 1.15
C HIS A 57 8.39 -5.82 1.11
N LEU A 58 8.03 -6.47 0.00
CA LEU A 58 6.77 -7.21 -0.10
C LEU A 58 6.70 -8.37 0.92
N ASN A 59 7.77 -9.15 1.04
CA ASN A 59 7.83 -10.25 1.99
C ASN A 59 7.83 -9.78 3.44
N VAL A 60 8.52 -8.67 3.76
CA VAL A 60 8.48 -8.05 5.09
C VAL A 60 7.06 -7.63 5.43
N LEU A 61 6.32 -7.03 4.50
CA LEU A 61 4.93 -6.66 4.73
C LEU A 61 4.05 -7.89 4.95
N LYS A 62 4.14 -8.90 4.08
CA LYS A 62 3.39 -10.16 4.23
C LYS A 62 3.63 -10.80 5.59
N PHE A 63 4.89 -10.83 6.03
CA PHE A 63 5.27 -11.32 7.34
C PHE A 63 4.69 -10.45 8.48
N ASP A 64 4.85 -9.13 8.40
CA ASP A 64 4.34 -8.17 9.39
C ASP A 64 2.82 -8.30 9.58
N LEU A 65 2.07 -8.55 8.51
CA LEU A 65 0.62 -8.78 8.54
C LEU A 65 0.27 -10.16 9.13
N ALA A 66 0.94 -11.22 8.69
CA ALA A 66 0.71 -12.57 9.23
C ALA A 66 0.97 -12.67 10.74
N GLN A 67 1.97 -11.95 11.26
CA GLN A 67 2.28 -11.92 12.69
C GLN A 67 1.20 -11.20 13.52
N MET A 68 0.46 -10.25 12.95
CA MET A 68 -0.60 -9.54 13.69
C MET A 68 -1.97 -10.23 13.60
N THR A 69 -2.21 -11.08 12.60
CA THR A 69 -3.50 -11.75 12.38
C THR A 69 -4.09 -12.43 13.64
N PRO A 70 -3.31 -13.14 14.49
CA PRO A 70 -3.87 -13.82 15.67
C PRO A 70 -4.52 -12.88 16.70
N SER A 71 -3.98 -11.67 16.84
CA SER A 71 -4.45 -10.66 17.81
C SER A 71 -5.25 -9.53 17.18
N ALA A 72 -5.43 -9.54 15.85
CA ALA A 72 -6.18 -8.55 15.10
C ALA A 72 -7.69 -8.62 15.40
N ASN A 73 -8.34 -7.46 15.34
CA ASN A 73 -9.80 -7.39 15.34
C ASN A 73 -10.38 -7.94 14.02
N GLU A 74 -11.69 -8.13 13.95
CA GLU A 74 -12.34 -8.75 12.80
C GLU A 74 -12.18 -7.92 11.51
N THR A 75 -12.22 -6.59 11.62
CA THR A 75 -12.01 -5.67 10.49
C THR A 75 -10.62 -5.84 9.88
N ASP A 76 -9.59 -5.81 10.70
CA ASP A 76 -8.20 -5.98 10.28
C ASP A 76 -7.98 -7.39 9.68
N LYS A 77 -8.59 -8.42 10.26
CA LYS A 77 -8.55 -9.79 9.70
C LYS A 77 -9.17 -9.85 8.32
N ASN A 78 -10.30 -9.18 8.10
CA ASN A 78 -10.95 -9.12 6.80
C ASN A 78 -10.09 -8.39 5.76
N LEU A 79 -9.45 -7.27 6.13
CA LEU A 79 -8.53 -6.55 5.25
C LEU A 79 -7.30 -7.37 4.86
N ILE A 80 -6.74 -8.13 5.82
CA ILE A 80 -5.62 -9.05 5.58
C ILE A 80 -6.06 -10.17 4.65
N LYS A 81 -7.22 -10.79 4.92
CA LYS A 81 -7.76 -11.86 4.09
C LYS A 81 -7.98 -11.41 2.65
N GLN A 82 -8.54 -10.21 2.44
CA GLN A 82 -8.68 -9.63 1.10
C GLN A 82 -7.32 -9.44 0.42
N LEU A 83 -6.31 -8.96 1.14
CA LEU A 83 -4.97 -8.83 0.58
C LEU A 83 -4.34 -10.19 0.22
N ASP A 84 -4.58 -11.23 1.02
CA ASP A 84 -4.18 -12.60 0.72
C ASP A 84 -4.85 -13.09 -0.57
N GLU A 85 -6.17 -13.01 -0.66
CA GLU A 85 -6.97 -13.52 -1.78
C GLU A 85 -6.77 -12.72 -3.09
N ASP A 86 -6.79 -11.38 -3.02
CA ASP A 86 -6.86 -10.51 -4.20
C ASP A 86 -5.48 -10.03 -4.70
N TYR A 87 -4.42 -10.23 -3.91
CA TYR A 87 -3.08 -9.73 -4.23
C TYR A 87 -1.96 -10.76 -4.06
N TRP A 88 -1.87 -11.46 -2.92
CA TRP A 88 -0.79 -12.42 -2.70
C TRP A 88 -0.97 -13.69 -3.51
N ASP A 89 -2.20 -14.21 -3.55
CA ASP A 89 -2.56 -15.43 -4.27
C ASP A 89 -2.88 -15.15 -5.74
N SER A 90 -2.98 -13.87 -6.14
CA SER A 90 -3.21 -13.44 -7.51
C SER A 90 -1.91 -13.29 -8.34
N GLU A 91 -2.03 -13.48 -9.66
CA GLU A 91 -1.05 -13.00 -10.63
C GLU A 91 -0.92 -11.46 -10.56
N PRO A 92 0.24 -10.85 -10.91
CA PRO A 92 1.40 -11.46 -11.57
C PRO A 92 2.40 -12.11 -10.60
N SER A 93 2.94 -13.26 -11.02
CA SER A 93 4.12 -13.89 -10.41
C SER A 93 5.40 -13.06 -10.69
N ILE A 94 6.33 -13.01 -9.73
CA ILE A 94 7.59 -12.25 -9.88
C ILE A 94 8.65 -13.09 -10.62
N ASN A 95 8.75 -12.91 -11.93
CA ASN A 95 9.67 -13.65 -12.80
C ASN A 95 10.93 -12.84 -13.18
N GLY A 96 10.90 -11.53 -13.03
CA GLY A 96 11.99 -10.61 -13.35
C GLY A 96 11.81 -9.22 -12.71
N PRO A 97 12.74 -8.29 -12.96
CA PRO A 97 12.66 -6.93 -12.41
C PRO A 97 11.36 -6.20 -12.79
N ASP A 98 10.97 -6.19 -14.08
CA ASP A 98 9.71 -5.57 -14.55
C ASP A 98 8.48 -6.11 -13.80
N SER A 99 8.34 -7.44 -13.68
CA SER A 99 7.22 -8.03 -12.92
C SER A 99 7.26 -7.69 -11.42
N ALA A 100 8.45 -7.48 -10.84
CA ALA A 100 8.56 -7.06 -9.44
C ALA A 100 8.05 -5.62 -9.25
N PHE A 101 8.39 -4.73 -10.19
CA PHE A 101 7.85 -3.37 -10.23
C PHE A 101 6.33 -3.39 -10.39
N ARG A 102 5.79 -4.13 -11.35
CA ARG A 102 4.34 -4.23 -11.56
C ARG A 102 3.60 -4.78 -10.35
N LYS A 103 4.14 -5.82 -9.70
CA LYS A 103 3.51 -6.36 -8.48
C LYS A 103 3.54 -5.33 -7.36
N TYR A 104 4.64 -4.58 -7.20
CA TYR A 104 4.72 -3.49 -6.23
C TYR A 104 3.78 -2.32 -6.57
N GLU A 105 3.64 -1.93 -7.83
CA GLU A 105 2.65 -0.92 -8.26
C GLU A 105 1.23 -1.37 -7.91
N TYR A 106 0.92 -2.64 -8.18
CA TYR A 106 -0.38 -3.22 -7.90
C TYR A 106 -0.72 -3.18 -6.41
N ILE A 107 0.22 -3.47 -5.50
CA ILE A 107 -0.05 -3.41 -4.05
C ILE A 107 -0.37 -1.99 -3.58
N LEU A 108 0.29 -0.97 -4.15
CA LEU A 108 0.04 0.42 -3.78
C LEU A 108 -1.34 0.87 -4.24
N THR A 109 -1.75 0.48 -5.46
CA THR A 109 -3.10 0.70 -5.97
C THR A 109 -4.14 -0.03 -5.11
N PHE A 110 -3.84 -1.26 -4.69
CA PHE A 110 -4.69 -2.01 -3.77
C PHE A 110 -4.90 -1.27 -2.44
N PHE A 111 -3.83 -0.78 -1.81
CA PHE A 111 -3.94 0.01 -0.56
C PHE A 111 -4.68 1.32 -0.76
N TYR A 112 -4.50 1.97 -1.91
CA TYR A 112 -5.25 3.17 -2.25
C TYR A 112 -6.77 2.90 -2.28
N HIS A 113 -7.19 1.80 -2.93
CA HIS A 113 -8.61 1.42 -2.98
C HIS A 113 -9.16 0.93 -1.63
N GLN A 114 -8.35 0.23 -0.84
CA GLN A 114 -8.76 -0.13 0.52
C GLN A 114 -8.94 1.10 1.40
N LEU A 115 -8.11 2.13 1.26
CA LEU A 115 -8.31 3.39 1.98
C LEU A 115 -9.64 4.03 1.61
N GLU A 116 -9.97 4.08 0.31
CA GLU A 116 -11.26 4.60 -0.17
C GLU A 116 -12.46 3.84 0.34
N SER A 117 -12.33 2.54 0.55
CA SER A 117 -13.46 1.68 0.86
C SER A 117 -13.66 1.45 2.36
N TYR A 118 -12.60 1.54 3.17
CA TYR A 118 -12.60 1.07 4.55
C TYR A 118 -12.21 2.12 5.60
N VAL A 119 -11.69 3.28 5.21
CA VAL A 119 -11.42 4.37 6.15
C VAL A 119 -12.56 5.37 6.09
N ASN A 120 -13.31 5.47 7.19
CA ASN A 120 -14.43 6.39 7.33
C ASN A 120 -14.15 7.46 8.38
N THR A 121 -13.23 7.19 9.30
CA THR A 121 -12.84 8.07 10.40
C THR A 121 -11.33 8.03 10.63
N PRO A 122 -10.72 9.08 11.20
CA PRO A 122 -9.31 9.06 11.58
C PRO A 122 -8.93 7.90 12.52
N ALA A 123 -9.86 7.43 13.36
CA ALA A 123 -9.62 6.32 14.27
C ALA A 123 -9.35 5.00 13.53
N ASP A 124 -9.90 4.83 12.32
CA ASP A 124 -9.65 3.65 11.50
C ASP A 124 -8.16 3.56 11.13
N LEU A 125 -7.49 4.68 10.88
CA LEU A 125 -6.05 4.70 10.55
C LEU A 125 -5.14 4.33 11.72
N GLU A 126 -5.68 4.35 12.93
CA GLU A 126 -4.97 3.99 14.14
C GLU A 126 -5.00 2.47 14.41
N THR A 127 -5.71 1.69 13.59
CA THR A 127 -5.69 0.24 13.72
C THR A 127 -4.28 -0.32 13.41
N PRO A 128 -3.93 -1.47 14.03
CA PRO A 128 -2.68 -2.16 13.73
C PRO A 128 -2.44 -2.37 12.22
N TYR A 129 -3.49 -2.68 11.45
CA TYR A 129 -3.39 -2.87 10.00
C TYR A 129 -2.85 -1.62 9.30
N TRP A 130 -3.52 -0.48 9.47
CA TRP A 130 -3.14 0.77 8.80
C TRP A 130 -1.78 1.30 9.26
N LYS A 131 -1.41 1.03 10.52
CA LYS A 131 -0.05 1.30 11.03
C LYS A 131 1.02 0.50 10.29
N LYS A 132 0.77 -0.77 9.96
CA LYS A 132 1.69 -1.59 9.13
C LYS A 132 1.78 -1.05 7.71
N ILE A 133 0.68 -0.67 7.09
CA ILE A 133 0.67 -0.06 5.75
C ILE A 133 1.46 1.26 5.74
N ARG A 134 1.23 2.13 6.74
CA ARG A 134 1.99 3.37 6.92
C ARG A 134 3.49 3.11 7.00
N LYS A 135 3.91 2.17 7.87
CA LYS A 135 5.32 1.77 7.99
C LYS A 135 5.90 1.30 6.66
N PHE A 136 5.18 0.44 5.92
CA PHE A 136 5.58 -0.06 4.62
C PHE A 136 5.83 1.08 3.62
N VAL A 137 4.87 1.99 3.47
CA VAL A 137 4.99 3.09 2.49
C VAL A 137 5.97 4.19 2.89
N THR A 138 6.41 4.24 4.16
CA THR A 138 7.46 5.17 4.62
C THR A 138 8.86 4.58 4.65
N THR A 139 9.02 3.26 4.49
CA THR A 139 10.34 2.60 4.55
C THR A 139 11.18 2.93 3.31
N ASN A 140 12.47 3.24 3.47
CA ASN A 140 13.35 3.48 2.32
C ASN A 140 13.44 2.23 1.43
N LEU A 141 13.27 2.40 0.12
CA LEU A 141 13.09 1.30 -0.83
C LEU A 141 14.38 0.85 -1.51
N PHE A 142 15.25 1.80 -1.82
CA PHE A 142 16.52 1.59 -2.48
C PHE A 142 17.55 2.35 -1.63
N VAL A 143 18.41 1.60 -0.94
CA VAL A 143 19.54 2.11 -0.15
C VAL A 143 20.82 1.87 -0.93
#